data_AF-A0A952PS42-F1
#
_entry.id   AF-A0A952PS42-F1
#
_cell.length_a   1.000
_cell.length_b   1.000
_cell.length_c   1.000
_cell.angle_alpha   90.00
_cell.angle_beta   90.00
_cell.angle_gamma   90.00
#
_symmetry.space_group_name_H-M   'P 1'
#
loop_
_entity.id
_entity.type
_entity.pdbx_description
1 polymer ?
#
loop_
_entity_poly.entity_id
_entity_poly.type
_entity_poly.pdbx_seq_one_letter_code
_entity_poly.pdbx_strand_id
1 'polypeptide(L)'
;MKKFAYTTLLIVSLLLATPTLSSTKGDAKKGQEIFESLTCVDCHRGGGNSVHPSRPLKGESFAKRYPNDEKIEKLIRKGVPGASMPAFGKDVISEEQMKDLIAYLRSLTPTASGASNPTSPSLTGTNKTIVKSSATKTGKN
;
A
#
# COMPACT_ATOMS: atom_id res chain seq x y z
N MET A 1 68.89 -25.52 -11.66
CA MET A 1 67.74 -26.30 -12.16
C MET A 1 66.46 -25.52 -11.89
N LYS A 2 65.87 -24.97 -12.96
CA LYS A 2 64.43 -24.65 -13.24
C LYS A 2 63.54 -24.27 -12.03
N LYS A 3 63.27 -22.98 -11.79
CA LYS A 3 62.05 -22.19 -12.15
C LYS A 3 60.74 -22.78 -11.58
N PHE A 4 60.06 -22.06 -10.69
CA PHE A 4 58.59 -21.92 -10.49
C PHE A 4 58.39 -20.97 -9.29
N ALA A 5 58.30 -19.63 -9.38
CA ALA A 5 57.36 -18.79 -10.13
C ALA A 5 55.93 -19.36 -10.10
N TYR A 6 54.97 -18.54 -9.66
CA TYR A 6 53.51 -18.76 -9.65
C TYR A 6 52.88 -19.41 -8.40
N THR A 7 52.77 -18.64 -7.31
CA THR A 7 51.61 -18.75 -6.38
C THR A 7 51.15 -17.39 -5.83
N THR A 8 51.47 -16.28 -6.49
CA THR A 8 50.96 -14.93 -6.16
C THR A 8 49.79 -14.52 -7.06
N LEU A 9 48.89 -15.45 -7.39
CA LEU A 9 47.81 -15.17 -8.35
C LEU A 9 46.57 -16.04 -8.12
N LEU A 10 45.90 -15.97 -6.96
CA LEU A 10 44.58 -16.62 -6.82
C LEU A 10 43.64 -16.05 -5.72
N ILE A 11 43.80 -14.79 -5.29
CA ILE A 11 42.82 -14.15 -4.38
C ILE A 11 42.31 -12.80 -4.91
N VAL A 12 42.31 -12.61 -6.24
CA VAL A 12 41.55 -11.54 -6.91
C VAL A 12 40.22 -12.13 -7.35
N SER A 13 39.28 -12.28 -6.41
CA SER A 13 37.84 -12.36 -6.67
C SER A 13 37.09 -12.52 -5.35
N LEU A 14 37.32 -11.60 -4.41
CA LEU A 14 36.29 -11.30 -3.43
C LEU A 14 35.22 -10.54 -4.20
N LEU A 15 34.16 -11.25 -4.61
CA LEU A 15 32.97 -10.69 -5.22
C LEU A 15 32.50 -9.50 -4.36
N LEU A 16 32.70 -8.28 -4.86
CA LEU A 16 31.91 -7.14 -4.42
C LEU A 16 30.49 -7.39 -4.92
N ALA A 17 29.73 -8.21 -4.19
CA ALA A 17 28.28 -8.25 -4.29
C ALA A 17 27.80 -6.90 -3.77
N THR A 18 27.78 -5.91 -4.65
CA THR A 18 27.14 -4.63 -4.38
C THR A 18 25.66 -4.93 -4.26
N PRO A 19 25.05 -4.74 -3.06
CA PRO A 19 23.60 -4.82 -2.98
C PRO A 19 23.08 -3.68 -3.85
N THR A 20 22.54 -4.03 -5.00
CA THR A 20 21.78 -3.06 -5.79
C THR A 20 20.59 -2.70 -4.93
N LEU A 21 20.61 -1.50 -4.33
CA LEU A 21 19.42 -0.90 -3.72
C LEU A 21 18.44 -0.63 -4.87
N SER A 22 17.76 -1.68 -5.31
CA SER A 22 16.65 -1.57 -6.22
C SER A 22 15.56 -0.83 -5.45
N SER A 23 15.20 0.37 -5.90
CA SER A 23 14.08 1.12 -5.34
C SER A 23 12.81 0.39 -5.73
N THR A 24 12.46 -0.65 -4.97
CA THR A 24 11.21 -1.38 -5.13
C THR A 24 10.05 -0.42 -4.89
N LYS A 25 9.12 -0.43 -5.83
CA LYS A 25 7.76 0.09 -5.63
C LYS A 25 7.22 -0.52 -4.33
N GLY A 26 6.58 0.29 -3.48
CA GLY A 26 6.09 -0.16 -2.18
C GLY A 26 5.10 -1.34 -2.27
N ASP A 27 5.04 -2.13 -1.20
CA ASP A 27 4.14 -3.25 -1.01
C ASP A 27 2.86 -2.81 -0.28
N ALA A 28 1.73 -2.84 -0.99
CA ALA A 28 0.44 -2.43 -0.46
C ALA A 28 -0.06 -3.30 0.71
N LYS A 29 0.34 -4.57 0.79
CA LYS A 29 -0.06 -5.44 1.92
C LYS A 29 0.66 -5.01 3.20
N LYS A 30 1.96 -4.75 3.12
CA LYS A 30 2.73 -4.19 4.25
C LYS A 30 2.22 -2.81 4.64
N GLY A 31 1.87 -2.00 3.64
CA GLY A 31 1.26 -0.70 3.86
C GLY A 31 -0.07 -0.76 4.62
N GLN A 32 -0.90 -1.77 4.33
CA GLN A 32 -2.13 -2.02 5.07
C GLN A 32 -1.83 -2.38 6.54
N GLU A 33 -0.85 -3.25 6.79
CA GLU A 33 -0.44 -3.64 8.14
C GLU A 33 0.04 -2.42 8.96
N ILE A 34 0.80 -1.51 8.34
CA ILE A 34 1.21 -0.23 8.95
C ILE A 34 -0.02 0.65 9.23
N PHE A 35 -0.93 0.76 8.26
CA PHE A 35 -2.15 1.56 8.41
C PHE A 35 -3.06 1.08 9.54
N GLU A 36 -3.15 -0.24 9.74
CA GLU A 36 -3.97 -0.87 10.77
C GLU A 36 -3.30 -0.89 12.15
N SER A 37 -1.96 -0.99 12.21
CA SER A 37 -1.21 -1.01 13.47
C SER A 37 -1.01 0.37 14.09
N LEU A 38 -1.12 1.43 13.30
CA LEU A 38 -1.04 2.81 13.75
C LEU A 38 -2.43 3.44 13.91
N THR A 39 -2.46 4.68 14.39
CA THR A 39 -3.71 5.45 14.59
C THR A 39 -4.36 5.91 13.27
N CYS A 40 -3.88 5.45 12.11
CA CYS A 40 -4.45 5.80 10.82
C CYS A 40 -5.88 5.27 10.70
N VAL A 41 -6.09 4.00 11.06
CA VAL A 41 -7.38 3.32 10.94
C VAL A 41 -8.48 3.92 11.82
N ASP A 42 -8.13 4.56 12.94
CA ASP A 42 -9.10 5.13 13.87
C ASP A 42 -9.96 6.22 13.23
N CYS A 43 -9.37 6.99 12.32
CA CYS A 43 -10.07 8.04 11.59
C CYS A 43 -10.30 7.72 10.12
N HIS A 44 -9.45 6.89 9.52
CA HIS A 44 -9.46 6.62 8.08
C HIS A 44 -9.94 5.22 7.70
N ARG A 45 -10.61 4.50 8.60
CA ARG A 45 -11.17 3.15 8.37
C ARG A 45 -11.82 3.02 6.99
N GLY A 46 -11.42 1.98 6.23
CA GLY A 46 -11.95 1.72 4.89
C GLY A 46 -11.67 2.83 3.86
N GLY A 47 -10.63 3.63 4.07
CA GLY A 47 -10.27 4.79 3.25
C GLY A 47 -11.17 6.02 3.45
N GLY A 48 -12.00 6.02 4.50
CA GLY A 48 -12.83 7.16 4.88
C GLY A 48 -12.02 8.28 5.55
N ASN A 49 -12.74 9.25 6.11
CA ASN A 49 -12.18 10.26 6.99
C ASN A 49 -13.29 10.72 7.95
N SER A 50 -13.29 10.24 9.18
CA SER A 50 -14.32 10.57 10.17
C SER A 50 -14.29 12.03 10.62
N VAL A 51 -13.12 12.67 10.59
CA VAL A 51 -12.92 14.06 10.99
C VAL A 51 -13.36 15.03 9.88
N HIS A 52 -13.07 14.69 8.62
CA HIS A 52 -13.47 15.47 7.45
C HIS A 52 -14.01 14.56 6.33
N PRO A 53 -15.29 14.17 6.36
CA PRO A 53 -15.87 13.22 5.40
C PRO A 53 -15.76 13.60 3.92
N SER A 54 -15.64 14.90 3.61
CA SER A 54 -15.42 15.41 2.25
C SER A 54 -13.99 15.19 1.72
N ARG A 55 -13.08 14.71 2.56
CA ARG A 55 -11.67 14.44 2.24
C ARG A 55 -11.28 12.98 2.55
N PRO A 56 -11.88 11.99 1.86
CA PRO A 56 -11.50 10.59 2.01
C PRO A 56 -10.11 10.31 1.43
N LEU A 57 -9.52 9.17 1.81
CA LEU A 57 -8.25 8.67 1.25
C LEU A 57 -8.45 7.80 0.00
N LYS A 58 -9.63 7.86 -0.62
CA LYS A 58 -10.03 7.05 -1.76
C LYS A 58 -10.82 7.83 -2.80
N GLY A 59 -10.84 7.30 -4.01
CA GLY A 59 -11.61 7.83 -5.13
C GLY A 59 -10.91 8.97 -5.86
N GLU A 60 -11.62 9.50 -6.85
CA GLU A 60 -11.09 10.52 -7.76
C GLU A 60 -10.69 11.81 -7.04
N SER A 61 -11.41 12.21 -5.99
CA SER A 61 -11.10 13.41 -5.22
C SER A 61 -9.75 13.33 -4.50
N PHE A 62 -9.39 12.14 -3.99
CA PHE A 62 -8.07 11.86 -3.42
C PHE A 62 -6.99 11.90 -4.51
N ALA A 63 -7.21 11.17 -5.61
CA ALA A 63 -6.26 11.10 -6.72
C ALA A 63 -5.95 12.50 -7.33
N LYS A 64 -6.98 13.35 -7.50
CA LYS A 64 -6.82 14.73 -7.97
C LYS A 64 -6.04 15.60 -6.99
N ARG A 65 -6.25 15.41 -5.68
CA ARG A 65 -5.58 16.21 -4.63
C ARG A 65 -4.11 15.84 -4.48
N TYR A 66 -3.83 14.55 -4.60
CA TYR A 66 -2.51 13.98 -4.41
C TYR A 66 -2.06 13.29 -5.70
N PRO A 67 -1.73 14.03 -6.76
CA PRO A 67 -1.33 13.44 -8.04
C PRO A 67 0.02 12.72 -7.98
N ASN A 68 0.84 12.98 -6.95
CA ASN A 68 2.13 12.36 -6.73
C ASN A 68 2.30 11.93 -5.27
N ASP A 69 3.22 11.00 -5.05
CA ASP A 69 3.44 10.32 -3.76
C ASP A 69 4.15 11.21 -2.75
N GLU A 70 5.05 12.08 -3.21
CA GLU A 70 5.79 13.05 -2.38
C GLU A 70 4.86 13.98 -1.58
N LYS A 71 3.71 14.37 -2.16
CA LYS A 71 2.72 15.18 -1.45
C LYS A 71 2.03 14.40 -0.34
N ILE A 72 1.79 13.10 -0.53
CA ILE A 72 1.21 12.22 0.47
C ILE A 72 2.22 12.03 1.60
N GLU A 73 3.47 11.67 1.25
CA GLU A 73 4.57 11.52 2.18
C GLU A 73 4.73 12.78 3.03
N LYS A 74 4.90 13.95 2.40
CA LYS A 74 5.12 15.21 3.12
C LYS A 74 3.98 15.52 4.10
N LEU A 75 2.74 15.19 3.74
CA LEU A 75 1.60 15.37 4.62
C LEU A 75 1.65 14.42 5.83
N ILE A 76 1.96 13.14 5.61
CA ILE A 76 2.08 12.16 6.69
C ILE A 76 3.25 12.52 7.61
N ARG A 77 4.40 12.90 7.04
CA ARG A 77 5.58 13.36 7.79
C ARG A 77 5.29 14.58 8.65
N LYS A 78 4.53 15.54 8.13
CA LYS A 78 4.21 16.80 8.82
C LYS A 78 3.00 16.68 9.76
N GLY A 79 2.11 15.74 9.51
CA GLY A 79 0.75 15.79 10.03
C GLY A 79 -0.05 16.97 9.46
N VAL A 80 -1.20 17.23 10.05
CA VAL A 80 -2.04 18.39 9.70
C VAL A 80 -2.10 19.34 10.89
N PRO A 81 -1.31 20.45 10.88
CA PRO A 81 -1.33 21.43 11.96
C PRO A 81 -2.74 21.96 12.22
N GLY A 82 -3.16 21.98 13.48
CA GLY A 82 -4.50 22.42 13.88
C GLY A 82 -5.62 21.39 13.63
N ALA A 83 -5.28 20.18 13.20
CA ALA A 83 -6.22 19.05 13.09
C ALA A 83 -5.69 17.83 13.87
N SER A 84 -6.53 16.81 14.01
CA SER A 84 -6.24 15.62 14.82
C SER A 84 -5.26 14.62 14.17
N MET A 85 -4.70 14.91 12.99
CA MET A 85 -3.74 14.02 12.33
C MET A 85 -2.31 14.35 12.76
N PRO A 86 -1.64 13.50 13.58
CA PRO A 86 -0.29 13.75 14.06
C PRO A 86 0.76 13.62 12.94
N ALA A 87 1.97 14.09 13.23
CA ALA A 87 3.13 13.90 12.39
C ALA A 87 3.74 12.51 12.59
N PHE A 88 4.15 11.84 11.51
CA PHE A 88 4.84 10.56 11.56
C PHE A 88 6.26 10.69 10.98
N GLY A 89 7.22 10.96 11.88
CA GLY A 89 8.62 11.11 11.54
C GLY A 89 9.28 9.81 11.06
N LYS A 90 10.55 9.91 10.64
CA LYS A 90 11.33 8.76 10.15
C LYS A 90 11.64 7.73 11.25
N ASP A 91 11.55 8.16 12.50
CA ASP A 91 11.66 7.36 13.72
C ASP A 91 10.43 6.46 13.96
N VAL A 92 9.26 6.85 13.44
CA VAL A 92 8.01 6.07 13.56
C VAL A 92 7.75 5.24 12.31
N ILE A 93 7.99 5.81 11.13
CA ILE A 93 7.79 5.15 9.83
C ILE A 93 9.06 5.33 9.00
N SER A 94 9.79 4.27 8.66
CA SER A 94 10.97 4.36 7.80
C SER A 94 10.62 4.83 6.37
N GLU A 95 11.61 5.06 5.51
CA GLU A 95 11.31 5.43 4.12
C GLU A 95 10.69 4.27 3.33
N GLU A 96 11.11 3.05 3.61
CA GLU A 96 10.55 1.84 3.02
C GLU A 96 9.10 1.63 3.47
N GLN A 97 8.85 1.78 4.77
CA GLN A 97 7.50 1.69 5.32
C GLN A 97 6.58 2.80 4.78
N MET A 98 7.12 3.99 4.53
CA MET A 98 6.36 5.08 3.90
C MET A 98 5.95 4.72 2.47
N LYS A 99 6.87 4.14 1.68
CA LYS A 99 6.56 3.67 0.32
C LYS A 99 5.48 2.59 0.33
N ASP A 100 5.58 1.63 1.25
CA ASP A 100 4.58 0.57 1.44
C ASP A 100 3.21 1.16 1.80
N LEU A 101 3.17 2.09 2.77
CA LEU A 101 1.96 2.80 3.18
C LEU A 101 1.32 3.58 2.03
N ILE A 102 2.11 4.31 1.26
CA ILE A 102 1.59 5.05 0.09
C ILE A 102 1.05 4.09 -0.98
N ALA A 103 1.73 2.96 -1.21
CA ALA A 103 1.23 1.93 -2.13
C ALA A 103 -0.16 1.41 -1.69
N TYR A 104 -0.36 1.21 -0.39
CA TYR A 104 -1.69 0.89 0.15
C TYR A 104 -2.71 2.00 -0.10
N LEU A 105 -2.38 3.26 0.20
CA LEU A 105 -3.30 4.39 -0.03
C LEU A 105 -3.71 4.54 -1.50
N ARG A 106 -2.77 4.30 -2.42
CA ARG A 106 -3.07 4.26 -3.86
C ARG A 106 -4.03 3.13 -4.22
N SER A 107 -3.87 1.96 -3.61
CA SER A 107 -4.76 0.81 -3.84
C SER A 107 -6.21 1.06 -3.42
N LEU A 108 -6.46 1.98 -2.49
CA LEU A 108 -7.81 2.34 -2.05
C LEU A 108 -8.64 3.05 -3.13
N THR A 109 -7.98 3.56 -4.17
CA THR A 109 -8.63 4.11 -5.36
C THR A 109 -8.42 3.14 -6.52
N PRO A 110 -9.38 2.26 -6.83
CA PRO A 110 -9.27 1.42 -8.01
C PRO A 110 -9.36 2.31 -9.27
N THR A 111 -8.22 2.67 -9.82
CA THR A 111 -8.14 3.29 -11.14
C THR A 111 -8.31 2.20 -12.18
N ALA A 112 -9.19 2.44 -13.16
CA ALA A 112 -9.32 1.61 -14.36
C ALA A 112 -8.07 1.76 -15.26
N SER A 113 -6.91 1.29 -14.79
CA SER A 113 -5.72 1.12 -15.61
C SER A 113 -4.83 0.09 -14.91
N GLY A 114 -4.87 -1.14 -15.41
CA GLY A 114 -4.13 -2.26 -14.86
C GLY A 114 -2.63 -2.14 -15.14
N ALA A 115 -1.82 -2.25 -14.09
CA ALA A 115 -0.49 -2.86 -14.13
C ALA A 115 -0.02 -3.17 -12.69
N SER A 116 0.02 -4.49 -12.42
CA SER A 116 0.85 -5.23 -11.46
C SER A 116 0.77 -4.94 -9.94
N ASN A 117 -0.05 -5.75 -9.27
CA ASN A 117 0.49 -6.83 -8.42
C ASN A 117 -0.55 -7.97 -8.27
N PRO A 118 -0.21 -9.23 -8.62
CA PRO A 118 -1.02 -10.38 -8.24
C PRO A 118 -0.76 -10.71 -6.77
N THR A 119 -1.78 -11.18 -6.06
CA THR A 119 -1.82 -11.50 -4.62
C THR A 119 -2.33 -10.35 -3.73
N SER A 120 -3.54 -9.89 -4.03
CA SER A 120 -4.44 -9.43 -2.97
C SER A 120 -5.60 -10.42 -2.89
N PRO A 121 -5.91 -11.03 -1.73
CA PRO A 121 -7.08 -11.88 -1.60
C PRO A 121 -8.33 -11.01 -1.74
N SER A 122 -9.02 -11.20 -2.85
CA SER A 122 -10.34 -10.65 -3.13
C SER A 122 -11.29 -10.95 -1.96
N LEU A 123 -11.71 -9.92 -1.24
CA LEU A 123 -12.90 -9.99 -0.39
C LEU A 123 -14.13 -10.03 -1.30
N THR A 124 -14.39 -11.21 -1.86
CA THR A 124 -15.62 -11.53 -2.57
C THR A 124 -16.70 -11.88 -1.54
N GLY A 125 -17.43 -10.87 -1.09
CA GLY A 125 -18.72 -11.01 -0.40
C GLY A 125 -19.85 -10.60 -1.34
N THR A 126 -20.37 -11.59 -2.05
CA THR A 126 -21.37 -11.54 -3.12
C THR A 126 -22.67 -10.80 -2.78
N ASN A 127 -23.03 -9.81 -3.60
CA ASN A 127 -24.42 -9.39 -3.81
C ASN A 127 -25.06 -10.31 -4.86
N LYS A 128 -26.01 -11.16 -4.45
CA LYS A 128 -26.81 -12.00 -5.34
C LYS A 128 -28.22 -11.43 -5.48
N THR A 129 -28.42 -10.72 -6.57
CA THR A 129 -29.70 -10.28 -7.11
C THR A 129 -30.57 -11.47 -7.54
N ILE A 130 -31.82 -11.49 -7.06
CA ILE A 130 -33.07 -11.96 -7.71
C ILE A 130 -33.09 -13.37 -8.31
N VAL A 131 -33.88 -14.25 -7.68
CA VAL A 131 -34.59 -15.35 -8.38
C VAL A 131 -36.10 -15.13 -8.24
N LYS A 132 -36.74 -14.75 -9.35
CA LYS A 132 -38.18 -15.01 -9.57
C LYS A 132 -38.30 -16.39 -10.18
N SER A 133 -39.10 -17.28 -9.57
CA SER A 133 -40.02 -18.22 -10.24
C SER A 133 -40.80 -19.10 -9.24
N SER A 134 -42.11 -18.82 -9.18
CA SER A 134 -43.25 -19.75 -9.28
C SER A 134 -43.35 -21.03 -8.42
N ALA A 135 -44.44 -21.14 -7.62
CA ALA A 135 -45.36 -22.30 -7.58
C ALA A 135 -46.64 -22.06 -6.74
N THR A 136 -47.78 -22.02 -7.44
CA THR A 136 -49.12 -22.62 -7.19
C THR A 136 -49.72 -22.87 -5.78
N LYS A 137 -50.96 -22.36 -5.62
CA LYS A 137 -52.23 -23.01 -5.19
C LYS A 137 -52.34 -23.59 -3.77
N THR A 138 -53.32 -23.09 -2.99
CA THR A 138 -54.45 -23.83 -2.37
C THR A 138 -55.34 -22.86 -1.58
N GLY A 139 -56.66 -22.90 -1.81
CA GLY A 139 -57.64 -22.10 -1.07
C GLY A 139 -58.07 -22.74 0.24
N LYS A 140 -58.61 -21.93 1.15
CA LYS A 140 -59.70 -22.29 2.08
C LYS A 140 -60.21 -21.06 2.82
N ASN A 141 -61.53 -21.05 3.00
CA ASN A 141 -62.40 -20.19 3.81
C ASN A 141 -62.85 -18.89 3.15
#